data_AF-A0A412EQI8-F1
#
_entry.id   AF-A0A412EQI8-F1
#
_cell.length_a   1.000
_cell.length_b   1.000
_cell.length_c   1.000
_cell.angle_alpha   90.00
_cell.angle_beta   90.00
_cell.angle_gamma   90.00
#
_symmetry.space_group_name_H-M   'P 1'
#
loop_
_entity.id
_entity.type
_entity.pdbx_description
1 polymer ?
#
loop_
_entity_poly.entity_id
_entity_poly.type
_entity_poly.pdbx_seq_one_letter_code
_entity_poly.pdbx_strand_id
1 'polypeptide(L)'
;MKKHIMIGSLICVATVLIFLVFWGKLPSDVPIHFDSNGNVNSVLPKTAVVFGTPAICAILNVFSGFALMKKNEERTFMYYLIPVISIIVAVVILVLAL
;
A
#
# COMPACT_ATOMS: atom_id res chain seq x y z
N MET A 1 11.14 18.99 4.31
CA MET A 1 9.77 18.43 4.24
C MET A 1 9.43 17.79 2.90
N LYS A 2 9.40 18.52 1.77
CA LYS A 2 9.06 17.95 0.43
C LYS A 2 9.82 16.67 0.04
N LYS A 3 11.11 16.59 0.38
CA LYS A 3 11.93 15.38 0.16
C LYS A 3 11.35 14.12 0.80
N HIS A 4 10.78 14.22 2.00
CA HIS A 4 10.21 13.08 2.73
C HIS A 4 8.91 12.60 2.09
N ILE A 5 8.11 13.53 1.55
CA ILE A 5 6.92 13.20 0.76
C ILE A 5 7.33 12.40 -0.48
N MET A 6 8.31 12.90 -1.23
CA MET A 6 8.79 12.23 -2.45
C MET A 6 9.38 10.84 -2.15
N ILE A 7 10.23 10.72 -1.13
CA ILE A 7 10.81 9.43 -0.72
C ILE A 7 9.72 8.47 -0.26
N GLY A 8 8.80 8.91 0.60
CA GLY A 8 7.69 8.08 1.08
C GLY A 8 6.80 7.59 -0.06
N SER A 9 6.46 8.46 -1.01
CA SER A 9 5.64 8.08 -2.16
C SER A 9 6.38 7.13 -3.10
N LEU A 10 7.70 7.29 -3.27
CA LEU A 10 8.52 6.33 -4.01
C LEU A 10 8.54 4.96 -3.34
N ILE A 11 8.64 4.90 -1.99
CA ILE A 11 8.55 3.65 -1.24
C ILE A 11 7.18 2.99 -1.46
N CYS A 12 6.08 3.76 -1.39
CA CYS A 12 4.73 3.24 -1.66
C CYS A 12 4.66 2.61 -3.06
N VAL A 13 5.11 3.32 -4.10
CA VAL A 13 5.13 2.79 -5.48
C VAL A 13 6.03 1.55 -5.58
N ALA A 14 7.20 1.57 -4.93
CA ALA A 14 8.14 0.45 -4.95
C ALA A 14 7.58 -0.82 -4.30
N THR A 15 6.52 -0.75 -3.48
CA THR A 15 5.83 -1.95 -2.98
C THR A 15 5.24 -2.81 -4.10
N VAL A 16 5.04 -2.27 -5.31
CA VAL A 16 4.69 -3.06 -6.49
C VAL A 16 5.72 -4.17 -6.76
N LEU A 17 7.00 -3.94 -6.47
CA LEU A 17 8.07 -4.91 -6.68
C LEU A 17 7.86 -6.15 -5.80
N ILE A 18 7.33 -5.97 -4.58
CA ILE A 18 7.00 -7.08 -3.67
C ILE A 18 5.96 -7.98 -4.32
N PHE A 19 4.89 -7.41 -4.89
CA PHE A 19 3.87 -8.18 -5.60
C PHE A 19 4.41 -8.86 -6.87
N LEU A 20 5.25 -8.16 -7.63
CA LEU A 20 5.80 -8.70 -8.88
C LEU A 20 6.67 -9.94 -8.66
N VAL A 21 7.38 -10.02 -7.54
CA VAL A 21 8.12 -11.24 -7.14
C VAL A 21 7.20 -12.47 -7.03
N PHE A 22 5.95 -12.28 -6.62
CA PHE A 22 4.96 -13.35 -6.44
C PHE A 22 3.89 -13.40 -7.54
N TRP A 23 4.07 -12.65 -8.64
CA TRP A 23 3.06 -12.49 -9.70
C TRP A 23 2.52 -13.81 -10.25
N GLY A 24 3.41 -14.78 -10.45
CA GLY A 24 3.08 -16.11 -10.98
C GLY A 24 2.34 -17.01 -9.99
N LYS A 25 2.38 -16.69 -8.68
CA LYS A 25 1.69 -17.45 -7.62
C LYS A 25 0.35 -16.81 -7.23
N LEU A 26 0.18 -15.51 -7.46
CA LEU A 26 -1.06 -14.81 -7.15
C LEU A 26 -2.22 -15.29 -8.04
N PRO A 27 -3.41 -15.56 -7.44
CA PRO A 27 -4.61 -15.95 -8.19
C PRO A 27 -5.07 -14.86 -9.16
N SER A 28 -5.97 -15.18 -10.09
CA SER A 28 -6.59 -14.19 -10.99
C SER A 28 -7.39 -13.14 -10.22
N ASP A 29 -8.07 -13.59 -9.17
CA ASP A 29 -8.90 -12.79 -8.28
C ASP A 29 -8.33 -12.87 -6.86
N VAL A 30 -7.94 -11.72 -6.34
CA VAL A 30 -7.28 -11.59 -5.04
C VAL A 30 -8.33 -11.24 -3.99
N PRO A 31 -8.41 -11.98 -2.88
CA PRO A 31 -9.30 -11.65 -1.75
C PRO A 31 -8.99 -10.27 -1.18
N ILE A 32 -10.03 -9.47 -0.96
CA ILE A 32 -9.90 -8.13 -0.34
C ILE A 32 -10.80 -7.93 0.88
N HIS A 33 -11.77 -8.82 1.09
CA HIS A 33 -12.65 -8.79 2.25
C HIS A 33 -13.06 -10.20 2.66
N PHE A 34 -13.16 -10.40 3.97
CA PHE A 34 -13.52 -11.65 4.62
C PHE A 34 -14.73 -11.41 5.51
N ASP A 35 -15.69 -12.33 5.53
CA ASP A 35 -16.83 -12.27 6.45
C ASP A 35 -16.41 -12.64 7.90
N SER A 36 -17.35 -12.54 8.84
CA SER A 36 -17.11 -12.88 10.26
C SER A 36 -16.77 -14.37 10.49
N ASN A 37 -17.01 -15.24 9.51
CA ASN A 37 -16.67 -16.66 9.55
C ASN A 37 -15.29 -16.94 8.92
N GLY A 38 -14.63 -15.91 8.38
CA GLY A 38 -13.33 -16.01 7.71
C GLY A 38 -13.43 -16.43 6.23
N ASN A 39 -14.62 -16.44 5.63
CA ASN A 39 -14.76 -16.76 4.21
C ASN A 39 -14.53 -15.52 3.35
N VAL A 40 -13.90 -15.71 2.18
CA VAL A 40 -13.78 -14.65 1.17
C VAL A 40 -15.17 -14.32 0.64
N ASN A 41 -15.57 -13.04 0.73
CA ASN A 41 -16.85 -12.57 0.19
C ASN A 41 -16.69 -11.40 -0.79
N SER A 42 -15.48 -10.87 -0.96
CA SER A 42 -15.15 -9.88 -1.99
C SER A 42 -13.73 -10.07 -2.50
N VAL A 43 -13.58 -9.90 -3.81
CA VAL A 43 -12.31 -10.06 -4.55
C VAL A 43 -12.13 -8.90 -5.52
N LEU A 44 -10.88 -8.65 -5.91
CA LEU A 44 -10.54 -7.77 -7.03
C LEU A 44 -9.60 -8.48 -8.00
N PRO A 45 -9.59 -8.09 -9.29
CA PRO A 45 -8.63 -8.61 -10.24
C PRO A 45 -7.19 -8.38 -9.76
N LYS A 46 -6.32 -9.37 -9.99
CA LYS A 46 -4.89 -9.31 -9.61
C LYS A 46 -4.22 -8.01 -10.00
N THR A 47 -4.42 -7.54 -11.23
CA THR A 47 -3.86 -6.27 -11.72
C THR A 47 -4.31 -5.08 -10.87
N ALA A 48 -5.60 -5.04 -10.50
CA ALA A 48 -6.15 -3.96 -9.69
C ALA A 48 -5.53 -3.94 -8.28
N VAL A 49 -5.32 -5.09 -7.65
CA VAL A 49 -4.68 -5.14 -6.32
C VAL A 49 -3.18 -4.82 -6.41
N VAL A 50 -2.47 -5.46 -7.34
CA VAL A 50 -1.01 -5.32 -7.48
C VAL A 50 -0.59 -3.89 -7.81
N PHE A 51 -1.32 -3.18 -8.67
CA PHE A 51 -0.98 -1.80 -9.05
C PHE A 51 -1.78 -0.75 -8.27
N GLY A 52 -3.04 -1.04 -7.97
CA GLY A 52 -3.93 -0.10 -7.27
C GLY A 52 -3.53 0.13 -5.82
N THR A 53 -3.15 -0.92 -5.07
CA THR A 53 -2.74 -0.76 -3.68
C THR A 53 -1.50 0.16 -3.53
N PRO A 54 -0.38 -0.08 -4.24
CA PRO A 54 0.76 0.84 -4.22
C PRO A 54 0.40 2.27 -4.64
N ALA A 55 -0.44 2.42 -5.68
CA ALA A 55 -0.84 3.73 -6.20
C ALA A 55 -1.69 4.52 -5.19
N ILE A 56 -2.70 3.88 -4.57
CA ILE A 56 -3.54 4.49 -3.54
C ILE A 56 -2.69 4.91 -2.33
N CYS A 57 -1.78 4.04 -1.87
CA CYS A 57 -0.86 4.38 -0.78
C CYS A 57 0.04 5.58 -1.14
N ALA A 58 0.57 5.63 -2.36
CA ALA A 58 1.41 6.75 -2.81
C ALA A 58 0.62 8.07 -2.83
N ILE A 59 -0.63 8.04 -3.32
CA ILE A 59 -1.55 9.19 -3.34
C ILE A 59 -1.84 9.66 -1.90
N LEU A 60 -2.19 8.74 -0.99
CA LEU A 60 -2.45 9.07 0.41
C LEU A 60 -1.19 9.64 1.10
N ASN A 61 0.01 9.14 0.77
CA ASN A 61 1.26 9.70 1.27
C ASN A 61 1.51 11.13 0.79
N VAL A 62 1.20 11.44 -0.48
CA VAL A 62 1.29 12.80 -1.00
C VAL A 62 0.32 13.73 -0.25
N PHE A 63 -0.96 13.35 -0.14
CA PHE A 63 -1.97 14.16 0.53
C PHE A 63 -1.66 14.40 2.01
N SER A 64 -1.35 13.34 2.76
CA SER A 64 -0.97 13.46 4.17
C SER A 64 0.32 14.26 4.35
N GLY A 65 1.33 14.05 3.49
CA GLY A 65 2.58 14.79 3.50
C GLY A 65 2.38 16.29 3.31
N PHE A 66 1.51 16.70 2.39
CA PHE A 66 1.15 18.11 2.23
C PHE A 66 0.42 18.67 3.46
N ALA A 67 -0.47 17.90 4.08
CA ALA A 67 -1.15 18.31 5.31
C ALA A 67 -0.16 18.50 6.48
N LEU A 68 0.81 17.60 6.65
CA LEU A 68 1.88 17.72 7.66
C LEU A 68 2.77 18.94 7.40
N MET A 69 3.11 19.20 6.13
CA MET A 69 3.91 20.37 5.75
C MET A 69 3.17 21.69 6.04
N LYS A 70 1.85 21.76 5.78
CA LYS A 70 1.03 22.93 6.12
C LYS A 70 0.98 23.20 7.63
N LYS A 71 1.09 22.16 8.45
CA LYS A 71 1.13 22.25 9.91
C LYS A 71 2.53 22.53 10.48
N ASN A 72 3.55 22.71 9.64
CA ASN A 72 4.96 22.81 10.05
C ASN A 72 5.39 21.67 10.98
N GLU A 73 4.93 20.44 10.70
CA GLU A 73 5.28 19.28 11.52
C GLU A 73 6.78 18.94 11.39
N GLU A 74 7.48 18.88 12.51
CA GLU A 74 8.93 18.62 12.57
C GLU A 74 9.26 17.12 12.68
N ARG A 75 8.32 16.31 13.18
CA ARG A 75 8.50 14.87 13.38
C ARG A 75 8.57 14.14 12.04
N THR A 76 9.79 13.94 11.57
CA THR A 76 10.08 13.34 10.25
C THR A 76 9.45 11.96 10.07
N PHE A 77 9.34 11.13 11.13
CA PHE A 77 8.76 9.79 11.02
C PHE A 77 7.29 9.78 10.57
N MET A 78 6.54 10.87 10.79
CA MET A 78 5.13 10.95 10.41
C MET A 78 4.92 10.88 8.89
N TYR A 79 5.90 11.33 8.11
CA TYR A 79 5.91 11.22 6.64
C TYR A 79 6.12 9.79 6.14
N TYR A 80 6.47 8.85 7.03
CA TYR A 80 6.77 7.46 6.68
C TYR A 80 5.73 6.45 7.21
N LEU A 81 4.68 6.91 7.91
CA LEU A 81 3.62 6.03 8.41
C LEU A 81 2.89 5.30 7.27
N ILE A 82 2.48 6.02 6.23
CA ILE A 82 1.81 5.41 5.08
C ILE A 82 2.74 4.47 4.29
N PRO A 83 4.00 4.82 4.01
CA PRO A 83 4.96 3.89 3.41
C PRO A 83 5.13 2.58 4.19
N VAL A 84 5.22 2.64 5.52
CA VAL A 84 5.28 1.45 6.37
C VAL A 84 4.00 0.63 6.27
N ILE A 85 2.83 1.28 6.34
CA ILE A 85 1.53 0.62 6.15
C ILE A 85 1.44 -0.02 4.76
N SER A 86 1.92 0.64 3.71
CA SER A 86 1.92 0.11 2.34
C SER A 86 2.68 -1.21 2.23
N ILE A 87 3.84 -1.32 2.91
CA ILE A 87 4.62 -2.57 2.95
C ILE A 87 3.87 -3.64 3.72
N ILE A 88 3.33 -3.31 4.91
CA ILE A 88 2.58 -4.25 5.75
C ILE A 88 1.38 -4.80 4.99
N VAL A 89 0.59 -3.92 4.35
CA VAL A 89 -0.58 -4.30 3.56
C VAL A 89 -0.17 -5.21 2.40
N ALA A 90 0.94 -4.91 1.70
CA ALA A 90 1.43 -5.79 0.64
C ALA A 90 1.76 -7.20 1.16
N VAL A 91 2.45 -7.29 2.30
CA VAL A 91 2.76 -8.58 2.93
C VAL A 91 1.49 -9.31 3.37
N VAL A 92 0.55 -8.62 4.00
CA VAL A 92 -0.72 -9.22 4.44
C VAL A 92 -1.53 -9.74 3.25
N ILE A 93 -1.63 -8.97 2.16
CA ILE A 93 -2.31 -9.42 0.93
C ILE A 93 -1.65 -10.69 0.41
N LEU A 94 -0.32 -10.74 0.35
CA LEU A 94 0.40 -11.93 -0.11
C LEU A 94 0.15 -13.13 0.80
N VAL A 95 0.17 -12.96 2.13
CA VAL A 95 -0.08 -14.05 3.09
C VAL A 95 -1.51 -14.58 2.99
N LEU A 96 -2.49 -13.72 2.70
CA LEU A 96 -3.90 -14.12 2.59
C LEU A 96 -4.26 -14.67 1.21
N ALA A 97 -3.51 -14.32 0.17
CA ALA A 97 -3.79 -14.71 -1.22
C ALA A 97 -3.00 -15.92 -1.70
N LEU A 98 -1.90 -16.30 -1.03
CA LEU A 98 -1.01 -17.41 -1.37
C LEU A 98 -1.17 -18.57 -0.38
#